data_AF-A0AAU6HCK1-F1
#
_entry.id   AF-A0AAU6HCK1-F1
#
_cell.length_a   1.000
_cell.length_b   1.000
_cell.length_c   1.000
_cell.angle_alpha   90.00
_cell.angle_beta   90.00
_cell.angle_gamma   90.00
#
_symmetry.space_group_name_H-M   'P 1'
#
loop_
_entity.id
_entity.type
_entity.pdbx_description
1 polymer ?
#
loop_
_entity_poly.entity_id
_entity_poly.type
_entity_poly.pdbx_seq_one_letter_code
_entity_poly.pdbx_strand_id
1 'polypeptide(L)'
;MVDVAIIERVQDLMTAREAGLLGGEVMPEDALLGVVPTASLMDVLTLGMSLNYQRSSYALWEAVATAFRDPESRWVFTPELVLERDSGELARHLLKHRIALQPNRHPMIWSRVAQGILRSSNSGDVMGLLMATEMDIARLKNVVQVIRKKEFPYLSGPKIFNYWLYVLEQYTAVEWKSRDLITIAPDTHVIQATVRLGLCGREVLEGAAGHRAVVAEAWVNALAGSSLDPIDVHTPLWLWSRAGFPDIKKLGAG
;
A
#
# COMPACT_ATOMS: atom_id res chain seq x y z
N MET A 1 18.41 -20.99 -11.12
CA MET A 1 18.83 -20.42 -12.42
C MET A 1 17.87 -19.29 -12.68
N VAL A 2 18.35 -18.06 -12.88
CA VAL A 2 17.47 -16.90 -13.11
C VAL A 2 16.68 -17.14 -14.39
N ASP A 3 15.36 -16.95 -14.36
CA ASP A 3 14.54 -17.03 -15.56
C ASP A 3 14.71 -15.73 -16.36
N VAL A 4 15.73 -15.73 -17.23
CA VAL A 4 16.13 -14.56 -18.03
C VAL A 4 14.94 -14.00 -18.84
N ALA A 5 14.06 -14.86 -19.34
CA ALA A 5 12.90 -14.42 -20.13
C ALA A 5 11.85 -13.69 -19.29
N ILE A 6 11.70 -14.04 -18.01
CA ILE A 6 10.83 -13.31 -17.08
C ILE A 6 11.45 -11.96 -16.71
N ILE A 7 12.76 -11.91 -16.46
CA ILE A 7 13.46 -10.67 -16.14
C ILE A 7 13.36 -9.66 -17.29
N GLU A 8 13.59 -10.09 -18.52
CA GLU A 8 13.45 -9.21 -19.71
C GLU A 8 12.04 -8.62 -19.81
N ARG A 9 11.00 -9.44 -19.64
CA ARG A 9 9.60 -8.96 -19.67
C ARG A 9 9.28 -7.97 -18.55
N VAL A 10 9.85 -8.19 -17.36
CA VAL A 10 9.70 -7.28 -16.23
C VAL A 10 10.37 -5.95 -16.53
N GLN A 11 11.57 -5.96 -17.10
CA GLN A 11 12.29 -4.76 -17.51
C GLN A 11 11.53 -3.98 -18.59
N ASP A 12 10.94 -4.68 -19.56
CA ASP A 12 10.08 -4.06 -20.57
C ASP A 12 8.85 -3.37 -19.92
N LEU A 13 8.22 -4.03 -18.94
CA LEU A 13 7.09 -3.45 -18.18
C LEU A 13 7.51 -2.22 -17.37
N MET A 14 8.68 -2.27 -16.73
CA MET A 14 9.22 -1.13 -15.99
C MET A 14 9.50 0.05 -16.92
N THR A 15 10.13 -0.20 -18.07
CA THR A 15 10.38 0.82 -19.10
C THR A 15 9.08 1.42 -19.64
N ALA A 16 8.08 0.58 -19.94
CA ALA A 16 6.77 1.03 -20.39
C ALA A 16 6.05 1.86 -19.32
N ARG A 17 6.20 1.52 -18.03
CA ARG A 17 5.68 2.33 -16.91
C ARG A 17 6.33 3.72 -16.90
N GLU A 18 7.66 3.77 -16.94
CA GLU A 18 8.42 5.04 -16.91
C GLU A 18 8.05 5.95 -18.08
N ALA A 19 7.72 5.37 -19.23
CA ALA A 19 7.23 6.09 -20.41
C ALA A 19 5.72 6.41 -20.40
N GLY A 20 4.96 6.04 -19.36
CA GLY A 20 3.50 6.26 -19.28
C GLY A 20 2.66 5.34 -20.18
N LEU A 21 3.27 4.32 -20.78
CA LEU A 21 2.66 3.50 -21.84
C LEU A 21 1.75 2.38 -21.33
N LEU A 22 1.72 2.14 -20.02
CA LEU A 22 0.88 1.10 -19.41
C LEU A 22 -0.58 1.52 -19.20
N GLY A 23 -1.02 2.66 -19.75
CA GLY A 23 -2.45 3.04 -19.78
C GLY A 23 -3.07 3.39 -18.43
N GLY A 24 -2.25 3.53 -17.40
CA GLY A 24 -2.62 4.07 -16.10
C GLY A 24 -1.42 4.84 -15.56
N GLU A 25 -1.42 6.15 -15.74
CA GLU A 25 -0.31 6.98 -15.23
C GLU A 25 -0.45 7.26 -13.73
N VAL A 26 -1.64 7.02 -13.17
CA VAL A 26 -2.03 7.54 -11.87
C VAL A 26 -2.30 6.40 -10.90
N MET A 27 -1.45 6.29 -9.89
CA MET A 27 -1.68 5.47 -8.71
C MET A 27 -2.77 6.10 -7.85
N PRO A 28 -3.56 5.32 -7.10
CA PRO A 28 -4.62 5.87 -6.26
C PRO A 28 -4.13 6.97 -5.29
N GLU A 29 -2.96 6.78 -4.70
CA GLU A 29 -2.33 7.69 -3.75
C GLU A 29 -1.88 9.02 -4.37
N ASP A 30 -1.73 9.12 -5.70
CA ASP A 30 -1.41 10.37 -6.39
C ASP A 30 -2.45 11.47 -6.16
N ALA A 31 -3.66 11.10 -5.73
CA ALA A 31 -4.69 12.05 -5.29
C ALA A 31 -4.23 12.98 -4.15
N LEU A 32 -3.15 12.64 -3.44
CA LEU A 32 -2.58 13.45 -2.36
C LEU A 32 -1.51 14.44 -2.84
N LEU A 33 -0.97 14.29 -4.05
CA LEU A 33 0.08 15.16 -4.58
C LEU A 33 -0.43 16.60 -4.69
N GLY A 34 0.31 17.53 -4.11
CA GLY A 34 -0.09 18.95 -4.03
C GLY A 34 -1.27 19.24 -3.09
N VAL A 35 -1.78 18.23 -2.37
CA VAL A 35 -2.89 18.37 -1.42
C VAL A 35 -2.42 18.28 0.02
N VAL A 36 -1.60 17.27 0.31
CA VAL A 36 -1.12 16.98 1.66
C VAL A 36 0.34 17.42 1.76
N PRO A 37 0.70 18.31 2.70
CA PRO A 37 2.08 18.72 2.90
C PRO A 37 2.90 17.56 3.47
N THR A 38 4.20 17.56 3.17
CA THR A 38 5.15 16.51 3.62
C THR A 38 5.07 16.23 5.11
N ALA A 39 4.87 17.26 5.94
CA ALA A 39 4.78 17.14 7.39
C ALA A 39 3.60 16.29 7.90
N SER A 40 2.52 16.15 7.11
CA SER A 40 1.34 15.35 7.49
C SER A 40 1.19 14.09 6.64
N LEU A 41 2.02 13.92 5.61
CA LEU A 41 1.82 12.92 4.57
C LEU A 41 1.88 11.49 5.13
N MET A 42 2.82 11.19 6.03
CA MET A 42 2.96 9.85 6.61
C MET A 42 1.73 9.43 7.43
N ASP A 43 1.16 10.34 8.22
CA ASP A 43 -0.04 10.06 9.02
C ASP A 43 -1.26 9.85 8.12
N VAL A 44 -1.43 10.72 7.13
CA VAL A 44 -2.52 10.63 6.15
C VAL A 44 -2.44 9.31 5.36
N LEU A 45 -1.24 8.95 4.87
CA LEU A 45 -1.03 7.69 4.17
C LEU A 45 -1.32 6.49 5.07
N THR A 46 -0.84 6.50 6.31
CA THR A 46 -0.99 5.34 7.22
C THR A 46 -2.43 5.14 7.65
N LEU A 47 -3.13 6.21 8.04
CA LEU A 47 -4.54 6.14 8.40
C LEU A 47 -5.42 5.82 7.20
N GLY A 48 -5.17 6.42 6.03
CA GLY A 48 -5.85 6.06 4.78
C GLY A 48 -5.67 4.57 4.45
N MET A 49 -4.43 4.08 4.50
CA MET A 49 -4.09 2.69 4.21
C MET A 49 -4.78 1.70 5.16
N SER A 50 -5.04 2.09 6.41
CA SER A 50 -5.79 1.26 7.37
C SER A 50 -7.19 0.90 6.89
N LEU A 51 -7.77 1.64 5.93
CA LEU A 51 -9.07 1.36 5.34
C LEU A 51 -8.99 0.97 3.85
N ASN A 52 -7.79 0.76 3.29
CA ASN A 52 -7.58 0.37 1.89
C ASN A 52 -7.75 -1.14 1.65
N TYR A 53 -8.77 -1.74 2.25
CA TYR A 53 -9.06 -3.18 2.17
C TYR A 53 -10.48 -3.43 1.65
N GLN A 54 -10.60 -4.33 0.66
CA GLN A 54 -11.87 -4.74 0.04
C GLN A 54 -12.76 -3.57 -0.43
N ARG A 55 -12.15 -2.58 -1.09
CA ARG A 55 -12.84 -1.41 -1.66
C ARG A 55 -12.11 -0.89 -2.89
N SER A 56 -12.69 0.10 -3.56
CA SER A 56 -11.98 0.90 -4.55
C SER A 56 -10.92 1.77 -3.87
N SER A 57 -9.65 1.55 -4.21
CA SER A 57 -8.53 2.36 -3.73
C SER A 57 -8.62 3.81 -4.25
N TYR A 58 -8.95 4.02 -5.53
CA TYR A 58 -9.13 5.36 -6.09
C TYR A 58 -10.19 6.17 -5.32
N ALA A 59 -11.36 5.58 -5.09
CA ALA A 59 -12.43 6.26 -4.37
C ALA A 59 -12.06 6.55 -2.90
N LEU A 60 -11.21 5.72 -2.28
CA LEU A 60 -10.68 6.00 -0.93
C LEU A 60 -9.75 7.21 -0.95
N TRP A 61 -8.76 7.24 -1.84
CA TRP A 61 -7.74 8.29 -1.82
C TRP A 61 -8.27 9.64 -2.30
N GLU A 62 -9.23 9.66 -3.23
CA GLU A 62 -10.01 10.87 -3.54
C GLU A 62 -10.80 11.39 -2.32
N ALA A 63 -11.42 10.49 -1.56
CA ALA A 63 -12.12 10.82 -0.32
C ALA A 63 -11.16 11.36 0.76
N VAL A 64 -9.97 10.76 0.90
CA VAL A 64 -8.91 11.23 1.80
C VAL A 64 -8.45 12.63 1.42
N ALA A 65 -8.15 12.87 0.14
CA ALA A 65 -7.76 14.19 -0.37
C ALA A 65 -8.86 15.23 -0.10
N THR A 66 -10.12 14.88 -0.33
CA THR A 66 -11.27 15.76 -0.08
C THR A 66 -11.42 16.10 1.40
N ALA A 67 -11.31 15.10 2.28
CA ALA A 67 -11.38 15.32 3.73
C ALA A 67 -10.20 16.14 4.27
N PHE A 68 -9.01 15.99 3.69
CA PHE A 68 -7.85 16.77 4.11
C PHE A 68 -7.97 18.24 3.72
N ARG A 69 -8.60 18.54 2.57
CA ARG A 69 -8.90 19.92 2.16
C ARG A 69 -9.95 20.58 3.05
N ASP A 70 -10.90 19.83 3.57
CA ASP A 70 -11.92 20.31 4.53
C ASP A 70 -11.29 20.64 5.90
N PRO A 71 -11.18 21.93 6.29
CA PRO A 71 -10.56 22.31 7.55
C PRO A 71 -11.27 21.73 8.77
N GLU A 72 -12.59 21.49 8.69
CA GLU A 72 -13.36 20.91 9.80
C GLU A 72 -13.07 19.43 9.99
N SER A 73 -12.64 18.72 8.95
CA SER A 73 -12.36 17.28 8.99
C SER A 73 -10.88 16.94 9.09
N ARG A 74 -9.97 17.87 8.77
CA ARG A 74 -8.52 17.59 8.69
C ARG A 74 -7.94 16.93 9.95
N TRP A 75 -8.48 17.25 11.13
CA TRP A 75 -8.04 16.68 12.40
C TRP A 75 -8.13 15.13 12.46
N VAL A 76 -8.96 14.50 11.63
CA VAL A 76 -9.07 13.02 11.60
C VAL A 76 -7.77 12.35 11.16
N PHE A 77 -6.83 13.10 10.59
CA PHE A 77 -5.51 12.60 10.19
C PHE A 77 -4.42 12.81 11.25
N THR A 78 -4.76 13.36 12.43
CA THR A 78 -3.82 13.55 13.54
C THR A 78 -4.10 12.50 14.62
N PRO A 79 -3.20 11.52 14.85
CA PRO A 79 -3.46 10.40 15.76
C PRO A 79 -3.90 10.81 17.18
N GLU A 80 -3.30 11.86 17.73
CA GLU A 80 -3.66 12.40 19.04
C GLU A 80 -5.11 12.92 19.06
N LEU A 81 -5.46 13.83 18.14
CA LEU A 81 -6.81 14.41 18.04
C LEU A 81 -7.88 13.36 17.77
N VAL A 82 -7.54 12.29 17.04
CA VAL A 82 -8.44 11.14 16.81
C VAL A 82 -8.86 10.46 18.11
N LEU A 83 -8.01 10.45 19.13
CA LEU A 83 -8.31 9.83 20.43
C LEU A 83 -8.86 10.82 21.47
N GLU A 84 -8.56 12.10 21.34
CA GLU A 84 -9.08 13.14 22.24
C GLU A 84 -10.55 13.47 21.97
N ARG A 85 -10.97 13.42 20.70
CA ARG A 85 -12.33 13.78 20.29
C ARG A 85 -13.34 12.65 20.47
N ASP A 86 -14.61 13.04 20.50
CA ASP A 86 -15.71 12.09 20.60
C ASP A 86 -15.74 11.12 19.41
N SER A 87 -16.01 9.85 19.71
CA SER A 87 -16.09 8.79 18.71
C SER A 87 -17.21 8.99 17.68
N GLY A 88 -18.32 9.63 18.09
CA GLY A 88 -19.40 10.01 17.20
C GLY A 88 -19.02 11.17 16.28
N GLU A 89 -18.22 12.12 16.76
CA GLU A 89 -17.61 13.16 15.91
C GLU A 89 -16.69 12.54 14.86
N LEU A 90 -15.76 11.66 15.25
CA LEU A 90 -14.89 10.94 14.31
C LEU A 90 -15.71 10.22 13.23
N ALA A 91 -16.74 9.47 13.64
CA ALA A 91 -17.61 8.76 12.72
C ALA A 91 -18.30 9.70 11.71
N ARG A 92 -18.84 10.84 12.18
CA ARG A 92 -19.48 11.84 11.31
C ARG A 92 -18.51 12.37 10.25
N HIS A 93 -17.29 12.75 10.63
CA HIS A 93 -16.31 13.30 9.68
C HIS A 93 -15.82 12.26 8.67
N LEU A 94 -15.55 11.02 9.11
CA LEU A 94 -15.13 9.94 8.20
C LEU A 94 -16.26 9.53 7.23
N LEU A 95 -17.52 9.55 7.66
CA LEU A 95 -18.69 9.25 6.83
C LEU A 95 -19.01 10.39 5.85
N LYS A 96 -18.92 11.66 6.29
CA LYS A 96 -19.15 12.87 5.48
C LYS A 96 -18.39 12.80 4.16
N HIS A 97 -17.11 12.39 4.24
CA HIS A 97 -16.20 12.31 3.08
C HIS A 97 -16.13 10.93 2.45
N ARG A 98 -16.89 9.94 2.92
CA ARG A 98 -16.85 8.53 2.45
C ARG A 98 -15.49 7.84 2.62
N ILE A 99 -14.67 8.31 3.56
CA ILE A 99 -13.51 7.56 4.05
C ILE A 99 -14.01 6.29 4.77
N ALA A 100 -15.00 6.44 5.66
CA ALA A 100 -15.73 5.31 6.22
C ALA A 100 -16.88 4.89 5.30
N LEU A 101 -16.98 3.59 5.02
CA LEU A 101 -18.14 2.98 4.36
C LEU A 101 -18.98 2.16 5.34
N GLN A 102 -18.41 1.78 6.49
CA GLN A 102 -19.08 1.08 7.57
C GLN A 102 -19.13 2.00 8.79
N PRO A 103 -20.32 2.46 9.22
CA PRO A 103 -20.47 3.57 10.16
C PRO A 103 -19.89 3.33 11.55
N ASN A 104 -19.79 2.07 11.97
CA ASN A 104 -19.22 1.71 13.28
C ASN A 104 -17.82 1.12 13.14
N ARG A 105 -17.64 0.19 12.19
CA ARG A 105 -16.39 -0.58 12.07
C ARG A 105 -15.21 0.26 11.60
N HIS A 106 -15.40 1.13 10.60
CA HIS A 106 -14.29 1.90 10.04
C HIS A 106 -13.78 2.97 11.01
N PRO A 107 -14.65 3.76 11.70
CA PRO A 107 -14.18 4.69 12.73
C PRO A 107 -13.47 3.98 13.89
N MET A 108 -13.94 2.80 14.30
CA MET A 108 -13.25 1.98 15.31
C MET A 108 -11.85 1.53 14.83
N ILE A 109 -11.71 1.09 13.57
CA ILE A 109 -10.42 0.70 12.99
C ILE A 109 -9.47 1.89 12.96
N TRP A 110 -9.97 3.04 12.48
CA TRP A 110 -9.22 4.30 12.42
C TRP A 110 -8.70 4.72 13.79
N SER A 111 -9.57 4.73 14.80
CA SER A 111 -9.22 5.04 16.20
C SER A 111 -8.20 4.04 16.78
N ARG A 112 -8.36 2.74 16.50
CA ARG A 112 -7.38 1.73 16.95
C ARG A 112 -6.00 1.95 16.34
N VAL A 113 -5.92 2.23 15.04
CA VAL A 113 -4.64 2.50 14.37
C VAL A 113 -3.99 3.76 14.92
N ALA A 114 -4.75 4.84 15.14
CA ALA A 114 -4.26 6.04 15.82
C ALA A 114 -3.70 5.73 17.21
N GLN A 115 -4.39 4.89 18.00
CA GLN A 115 -3.88 4.40 19.29
C GLN A 115 -2.60 3.57 19.16
N GLY A 116 -2.51 2.70 18.16
CA GLY A 116 -1.30 1.92 17.88
C GLY A 116 -0.10 2.81 17.55
N ILE A 117 -0.32 3.86 16.76
CA ILE A 117 0.70 4.88 16.42
C ILE A 117 1.18 5.57 17.70
N LEU A 118 0.28 6.19 18.47
CA LEU A 118 0.64 6.91 19.70
C LEU A 118 1.41 6.05 20.70
N ARG A 119 1.01 4.79 20.88
CA ARG A 119 1.65 3.88 21.85
C ARG A 119 2.98 3.29 21.39
N SER A 120 3.35 3.51 20.14
CA SER A 120 4.56 2.96 19.53
C SER A 120 5.51 4.05 19.03
N SER A 121 5.11 5.32 19.15
CA SER A 121 5.80 6.47 18.62
C SER A 121 6.33 7.35 19.74
N ASN A 122 7.57 7.82 19.60
CA ASN A 122 8.17 8.77 20.55
C ASN A 122 7.64 10.20 20.38
N SER A 123 7.05 10.52 19.22
CA SER A 123 6.50 11.84 18.86
C SER A 123 4.98 11.84 18.69
N GLY A 124 4.32 10.68 18.85
CA GLY A 124 2.88 10.56 18.67
C GLY A 124 2.41 10.50 17.21
N ASP A 125 3.32 10.43 16.25
CA ASP A 125 3.04 10.35 14.81
C ASP A 125 3.68 9.12 14.17
N VAL A 126 3.40 8.90 12.88
CA VAL A 126 3.98 7.77 12.13
C VAL A 126 5.50 7.87 12.06
N MET A 127 6.07 9.06 11.89
CA MET A 127 7.52 9.23 11.86
C MET A 127 8.18 8.70 13.13
N GLY A 128 7.65 9.04 14.31
CA GLY A 128 8.17 8.55 15.58
C GLY A 128 8.01 7.04 15.75
N LEU A 129 6.95 6.43 15.18
CA LEU A 129 6.82 4.97 15.11
C LEU A 129 7.96 4.37 14.27
N LEU A 130 8.21 4.92 13.08
CA LEU A 130 9.25 4.41 12.19
C LEU A 130 10.65 4.59 12.81
N MET A 131 10.91 5.73 13.44
CA MET A 131 12.16 6.00 14.17
C MET A 131 12.35 5.07 15.37
N ALA A 132 11.30 4.77 16.14
CA ALA A 132 11.36 3.80 17.23
C ALA A 132 11.72 2.38 16.75
N THR A 133 11.41 2.07 15.49
CA THR A 133 11.82 0.82 14.83
C THR A 133 13.13 0.95 14.04
N GLU A 134 13.81 2.09 14.14
CA GLU A 134 15.03 2.42 13.40
C GLU A 134 14.92 2.26 11.87
N MET A 135 13.73 2.51 11.31
CA MET A 135 13.41 2.27 9.88
C MET A 135 13.67 0.81 9.43
N ASP A 136 13.63 -0.16 10.36
CA ASP A 136 13.84 -1.57 10.08
C ASP A 136 12.50 -2.31 9.96
N ILE A 137 12.26 -2.95 8.81
CA ILE A 137 10.98 -3.60 8.51
C ILE A 137 10.75 -4.81 9.41
N ALA A 138 11.78 -5.57 9.78
CA ALA A 138 11.61 -6.71 10.66
C ALA A 138 11.12 -6.26 12.05
N ARG A 139 11.69 -5.17 12.57
CA ARG A 139 11.26 -4.56 13.83
C ARG A 139 9.86 -3.98 13.75
N LEU A 140 9.57 -3.22 12.69
CA LEU A 140 8.24 -2.65 12.46
C LEU A 140 7.17 -3.74 12.31
N LYS A 141 7.48 -4.82 11.59
CA LYS A 141 6.63 -6.00 11.46
C LYS A 141 6.36 -6.65 12.80
N ASN A 142 7.36 -6.79 13.67
CA ASN A 142 7.16 -7.32 15.01
C ASN A 142 6.22 -6.43 15.85
N VAL A 143 6.37 -5.10 15.79
CA VAL A 143 5.46 -4.17 16.48
C VAL A 143 4.04 -4.30 15.93
N VAL A 144 3.86 -4.15 14.61
CA VAL A 144 2.54 -4.02 13.97
C VAL A 144 1.81 -5.36 13.84
N GLN A 145 2.52 -6.47 13.61
CA GLN A 145 1.90 -7.78 13.33
C GLN A 145 1.94 -8.76 14.51
N VAL A 146 2.75 -8.51 15.54
CA VAL A 146 2.91 -9.40 16.70
C VAL A 146 2.51 -8.69 17.99
N ILE A 147 3.30 -7.71 18.44
CA ILE A 147 3.15 -7.09 19.77
C ILE A 147 1.83 -6.32 19.86
N ARG A 148 1.53 -5.48 18.87
CA ARG A 148 0.37 -4.56 18.86
C ARG A 148 -0.65 -4.88 17.77
N LYS A 149 -0.68 -6.13 17.29
CA LYS A 149 -1.56 -6.58 16.19
C LYS A 149 -3.01 -6.09 16.30
N LYS A 150 -3.59 -6.11 17.51
CA LYS A 150 -4.99 -5.70 17.76
C LYS A 150 -5.21 -4.19 17.59
N GLU A 151 -4.16 -3.39 17.73
CA GLU A 151 -4.17 -1.93 17.56
C GLU A 151 -3.95 -1.55 16.09
N PHE A 152 -3.52 -2.49 15.23
CA PHE A 152 -3.33 -2.24 13.79
C PHE A 152 -4.28 -3.07 12.90
N PRO A 153 -5.61 -3.02 13.11
CA PRO A 153 -6.55 -3.77 12.28
C PRO A 153 -6.41 -3.39 10.80
N TYR A 154 -6.53 -4.39 9.92
CA TYR A 154 -6.23 -4.35 8.48
C TYR A 154 -4.77 -4.04 8.13
N LEU A 155 -4.17 -3.00 8.71
CA LEU A 155 -2.76 -2.63 8.48
C LEU A 155 -1.79 -3.76 8.86
N SER A 156 -2.09 -4.54 9.89
CA SER A 156 -1.28 -5.71 10.30
C SER A 156 -1.42 -6.92 9.37
N GLY A 157 -2.29 -6.87 8.37
CA GLY A 157 -2.46 -7.94 7.40
C GLY A 157 -1.32 -7.94 6.38
N PRO A 158 -0.75 -9.10 5.98
CA PRO A 158 0.44 -9.15 5.12
C PRO A 158 0.35 -8.30 3.85
N LYS A 159 -0.81 -8.33 3.17
CA LYS A 159 -1.04 -7.55 1.96
C LYS A 159 -0.97 -6.04 2.22
N ILE A 160 -1.77 -5.53 3.16
CA ILE A 160 -1.89 -4.09 3.42
C ILE A 160 -0.59 -3.57 4.05
N PHE A 161 0.06 -4.36 4.90
CA PHE A 161 1.35 -4.01 5.48
C PHE A 161 2.41 -3.78 4.40
N ASN A 162 2.61 -4.73 3.48
CA ASN A 162 3.61 -4.55 2.42
C ASN A 162 3.28 -3.38 1.49
N TYR A 163 1.99 -3.21 1.15
CA TYR A 163 1.59 -2.08 0.31
C TYR A 163 1.75 -0.72 1.02
N TRP A 164 1.52 -0.67 2.34
CA TRP A 164 1.80 0.51 3.16
C TRP A 164 3.28 0.90 3.14
N LEU A 165 4.19 -0.06 3.32
CA LEU A 165 5.63 0.19 3.29
C LEU A 165 6.08 0.72 1.93
N TYR A 166 5.56 0.12 0.85
CA TYR A 166 5.80 0.59 -0.51
C TYR A 166 5.30 2.02 -0.71
N VAL A 167 4.07 2.33 -0.32
CA VAL A 167 3.51 3.67 -0.45
C VAL A 167 4.29 4.70 0.37
N LEU A 168 4.75 4.37 1.58
CA LEU A 168 5.62 5.27 2.33
C LEU A 168 6.94 5.53 1.60
N GLU A 169 7.57 4.50 1.03
CA GLU A 169 8.81 4.66 0.25
C GLU A 169 8.60 5.53 -0.99
N GLN A 170 7.50 5.35 -1.73
CA GLN A 170 7.28 6.07 -2.99
C GLN A 170 6.90 7.54 -2.80
N TYR A 171 6.15 7.88 -1.75
CA TYR A 171 5.57 9.21 -1.57
C TYR A 171 6.28 10.05 -0.50
N THR A 172 7.26 9.49 0.21
CA THR A 172 7.97 10.18 1.29
C THR A 172 9.48 9.95 1.20
N ALA A 173 10.25 10.51 2.13
CA ALA A 173 11.70 10.32 2.20
C ALA A 173 12.13 9.08 3.01
N VAL A 174 11.24 8.09 3.17
CA VAL A 174 11.54 6.88 3.95
C VAL A 174 12.44 5.95 3.15
N GLU A 175 13.55 5.56 3.77
CA GLU A 175 14.44 4.50 3.28
C GLU A 175 14.45 3.35 4.30
N TRP A 176 14.23 2.12 3.82
CA TRP A 176 14.11 0.95 4.68
C TRP A 176 15.44 0.19 4.82
N LYS A 177 15.86 -0.12 6.05
CA LYS A 177 17.07 -0.94 6.30
C LYS A 177 16.95 -2.39 5.82
N SER A 178 15.75 -2.95 5.84
CA SER A 178 15.45 -4.34 5.43
C SER A 178 14.41 -4.34 4.31
N ARG A 179 14.66 -3.50 3.28
CA ARG A 179 13.76 -3.27 2.15
C ARG A 179 13.36 -4.56 1.42
N ASP A 180 14.27 -5.53 1.36
CA ASP A 180 14.07 -6.87 0.82
C ASP A 180 12.88 -7.63 1.44
N LEU A 181 12.45 -7.23 2.63
CA LEU A 181 11.27 -7.80 3.30
C LEU A 181 9.94 -7.25 2.77
N ILE A 182 9.94 -6.18 1.95
CA ILE A 182 8.74 -5.73 1.26
C ILE A 182 8.48 -6.69 0.10
N THR A 183 7.61 -7.67 0.34
CA THR A 183 7.21 -8.59 -0.72
C THR A 183 6.11 -7.99 -1.58
N ILE A 184 6.00 -8.47 -2.82
CA ILE A 184 4.89 -8.11 -3.69
C ILE A 184 3.54 -8.38 -2.99
N ALA A 185 2.62 -7.43 -3.04
CA ALA A 185 1.26 -7.60 -2.51
C ALA A 185 0.37 -8.29 -3.57
N PRO A 186 0.04 -9.59 -3.45
CA PRO A 186 -0.64 -10.34 -4.49
C PRO A 186 -2.14 -10.04 -4.43
N ASP A 187 -2.56 -8.93 -5.01
CA ASP A 187 -3.97 -8.60 -5.23
C ASP A 187 -4.48 -9.22 -6.54
N THR A 188 -5.74 -8.96 -6.89
CA THR A 188 -6.34 -9.54 -8.10
C THR A 188 -5.55 -9.18 -9.36
N HIS A 189 -5.05 -7.95 -9.48
CA HIS A 189 -4.31 -7.49 -10.66
C HIS A 189 -2.93 -8.11 -10.73
N VAL A 190 -2.21 -8.14 -9.61
CA VAL A 190 -0.90 -8.80 -9.51
C VAL A 190 -1.01 -10.29 -9.79
N ILE A 191 -2.02 -10.98 -9.25
CA ILE A 191 -2.24 -12.42 -9.49
C ILE A 191 -2.52 -12.65 -10.98
N GLN A 192 -3.41 -11.86 -11.60
CA GLN A 192 -3.71 -11.99 -13.03
C GLN A 192 -2.47 -11.74 -13.90
N ALA A 193 -1.67 -10.72 -13.58
CA ALA A 193 -0.42 -10.43 -14.29
C ALA A 193 0.61 -11.55 -14.12
N THR A 194 0.73 -12.12 -12.92
CA THR A 194 1.62 -13.26 -12.64
C THR A 194 1.28 -14.48 -13.50
N VAL A 195 -0.01 -14.82 -13.60
CA VAL A 195 -0.49 -15.90 -14.47
C VAL A 195 -0.26 -15.56 -15.94
N ARG A 196 -0.49 -14.29 -16.33
CA ARG A 196 -0.31 -13.83 -17.71
C ARG A 196 1.14 -13.91 -18.18
N LEU A 197 2.10 -13.66 -17.27
CA LEU A 197 3.53 -13.82 -17.54
C LEU A 197 3.96 -15.30 -17.61
N GLY A 198 3.12 -16.22 -17.14
CA GLY A 198 3.41 -17.66 -17.09
C GLY A 198 4.16 -18.09 -15.83
N LEU A 199 4.27 -17.22 -14.83
CA LEU A 199 5.03 -17.51 -13.60
C LEU A 199 4.26 -18.43 -12.63
N CYS A 200 2.92 -18.44 -12.71
CA CYS A 200 2.06 -19.36 -11.97
C CYS A 200 0.95 -19.91 -12.87
N GLY A 201 0.42 -21.08 -12.54
CA GLY A 201 -0.75 -21.66 -13.22
C GLY A 201 -2.05 -20.94 -12.86
N ARG A 202 -3.15 -21.29 -13.55
CA ARG A 202 -4.44 -20.59 -13.40
C ARG A 202 -5.12 -20.84 -12.05
N GLU A 203 -4.73 -21.87 -11.32
CA GLU A 203 -5.22 -22.23 -9.98
C GLU A 203 -5.12 -21.06 -9.00
N VAL A 204 -4.07 -20.21 -9.10
CA VAL A 204 -3.91 -19.10 -8.18
C VAL A 204 -4.98 -18.01 -8.33
N LEU A 205 -5.70 -17.99 -9.46
CA LEU A 205 -6.79 -17.03 -9.72
C LEU A 205 -7.97 -17.19 -8.76
N GLU A 206 -8.14 -18.36 -8.13
CA GLU A 206 -9.16 -18.56 -7.09
C GLU A 206 -8.91 -17.68 -5.85
N GLY A 207 -7.67 -17.16 -5.68
CA GLY A 207 -7.38 -16.09 -4.73
C GLY A 207 -7.40 -16.46 -3.25
N ALA A 208 -7.37 -17.77 -2.92
CA ALA A 208 -7.22 -18.29 -1.57
C ALA A 208 -5.91 -17.83 -0.92
N ALA A 209 -5.83 -17.87 0.42
CA ALA A 209 -4.65 -17.40 1.15
C ALA A 209 -3.36 -18.14 0.73
N GLY A 210 -3.44 -19.46 0.50
CA GLY A 210 -2.32 -20.25 -0.01
C GLY A 210 -1.85 -19.81 -1.39
N HIS A 211 -2.77 -19.44 -2.29
CA HIS A 211 -2.43 -18.95 -3.63
C HIS A 211 -1.66 -17.63 -3.61
N ARG A 212 -1.99 -16.74 -2.67
CA ARG A 212 -1.25 -15.48 -2.51
C ARG A 212 0.18 -15.72 -2.04
N ALA A 213 0.38 -16.67 -1.12
CA ALA A 213 1.72 -17.05 -0.68
C ALA A 213 2.55 -17.64 -1.84
N VAL A 214 1.96 -18.53 -2.64
CA VAL A 214 2.59 -19.10 -3.84
C VAL A 214 3.02 -18.01 -4.83
N VAL A 215 2.15 -17.03 -5.11
CA VAL A 215 2.50 -15.91 -6.00
C VAL A 215 3.65 -15.06 -5.45
N ALA A 216 3.62 -14.75 -4.15
CA ALA A 216 4.70 -13.98 -3.53
C ALA A 216 6.05 -14.72 -3.57
N GLU A 217 6.06 -16.01 -3.28
CA GLU A 217 7.25 -16.86 -3.34
C GLU A 217 7.77 -17.03 -4.77
N ALA A 218 6.87 -17.16 -5.75
CA ALA A 218 7.26 -17.26 -7.16
C ALA A 218 8.02 -16.02 -7.63
N TRP A 219 7.61 -14.82 -7.19
CA TRP A 219 8.32 -13.58 -7.48
C TRP A 219 9.68 -13.47 -6.78
N VAL A 220 9.78 -13.89 -5.52
CA VAL A 220 11.07 -13.98 -4.81
C VAL A 220 12.04 -14.87 -5.59
N ASN A 221 11.58 -16.06 -6.01
CA ASN A 221 12.39 -17.02 -6.74
C ASN A 221 12.76 -16.54 -8.16
N ALA A 222 11.83 -15.89 -8.86
CA ALA A 222 12.05 -15.38 -10.22
C ALA A 222 13.10 -14.27 -10.26
N LEU A 223 13.10 -13.39 -9.25
CA LEU A 223 14.00 -12.25 -9.15
C LEU A 223 15.30 -12.56 -8.41
N ALA A 224 15.44 -13.76 -7.82
CA ALA A 224 16.62 -14.14 -7.05
C ALA A 224 17.91 -14.02 -7.88
N GLY A 225 18.85 -13.19 -7.41
CA GLY A 225 20.11 -12.91 -8.11
C GLY A 225 20.02 -11.82 -9.19
N SER A 226 18.86 -11.20 -9.38
CA SER A 226 18.71 -9.94 -10.11
C SER A 226 18.95 -8.74 -9.18
N SER A 227 18.96 -7.52 -9.75
CA SER A 227 19.01 -6.26 -8.99
C SER A 227 17.63 -5.75 -8.56
N LEU A 228 16.56 -6.54 -8.78
CA LEU A 228 15.18 -6.13 -8.50
C LEU A 228 14.68 -6.83 -7.23
N ASP A 229 14.04 -6.04 -6.36
CA ASP A 229 13.27 -6.58 -5.25
C ASP A 229 11.84 -6.92 -5.72
N PRO A 230 11.15 -7.89 -5.09
CA PRO A 230 9.77 -8.25 -5.44
C PRO A 230 8.78 -7.09 -5.44
N ILE A 231 9.01 -6.05 -4.65
CA ILE A 231 8.12 -4.90 -4.64
C ILE A 231 8.26 -4.02 -5.89
N ASP A 232 9.42 -3.99 -6.54
CA ASP A 232 9.69 -3.11 -7.68
C ASP A 232 8.79 -3.43 -8.88
N VAL A 233 8.40 -4.70 -9.00
CA VAL A 233 7.51 -5.17 -10.07
C VAL A 233 6.03 -4.91 -9.77
N HIS A 234 5.67 -4.54 -8.54
CA HIS A 234 4.27 -4.41 -8.12
C HIS A 234 3.47 -3.44 -9.00
N THR A 235 3.93 -2.20 -9.12
CA THR A 235 3.23 -1.15 -9.86
C THR A 235 3.16 -1.42 -11.36
N PRO A 236 4.26 -1.78 -12.06
CA PRO A 236 4.18 -2.17 -13.47
C PRO A 236 3.15 -3.27 -13.74
N LEU A 237 3.13 -4.34 -12.93
CA LEU A 237 2.17 -5.44 -13.09
C LEU A 237 0.73 -5.00 -12.86
N TRP A 238 0.52 -4.18 -11.84
CA TRP A 238 -0.79 -3.68 -11.47
C TRP A 238 -1.38 -2.80 -12.58
N LEU A 239 -0.60 -1.84 -13.09
CA LEU A 239 -0.99 -0.96 -14.20
C LEU A 239 -1.26 -1.74 -15.48
N TRP A 240 -0.37 -2.67 -15.83
CA TRP A 240 -0.52 -3.50 -17.01
C TRP A 240 -1.79 -4.34 -16.99
N SER A 241 -2.13 -4.95 -15.84
CA SER A 241 -3.39 -5.66 -15.66
C SER A 241 -4.60 -4.73 -15.76
N ARG A 242 -4.54 -3.56 -15.11
CA ARG A 242 -5.62 -2.56 -15.13
C ARG A 242 -5.93 -2.05 -16.53
N ALA A 243 -4.93 -1.89 -17.38
CA ALA A 243 -5.08 -1.48 -18.77
C ALA A 243 -5.50 -2.61 -19.73
N GLY A 244 -5.80 -3.81 -19.20
CA GLY A 244 -6.26 -4.94 -20.02
C GLY A 244 -5.14 -5.68 -20.74
N PHE A 245 -3.92 -5.66 -20.20
CA PHE A 245 -2.74 -6.33 -20.74
C PHE A 245 -2.36 -5.90 -22.17
N PRO A 246 -2.09 -4.61 -22.41
CA PRO A 246 -1.57 -4.16 -23.70
C PRO A 246 -0.28 -4.93 -24.07
N ASP A 247 -0.06 -5.10 -25.37
CA ASP A 247 1.09 -5.83 -25.90
C ASP A 247 2.38 -5.03 -25.66
N ILE A 248 3.19 -5.52 -24.72
CA ILE A 248 4.42 -4.89 -24.24
C ILE A 248 5.38 -4.60 -25.41
N LYS A 249 5.45 -5.49 -26.41
CA LYS A 249 6.33 -5.33 -27.57
C LYS A 249 5.91 -4.20 -28.51
N LYS A 250 4.63 -3.80 -28.47
CA LYS A 250 4.09 -2.71 -29.28
C LYS A 250 4.17 -1.36 -28.57
N LEU A 251 4.42 -1.35 -27.26
CA LEU A 251 4.50 -0.11 -26.48
C LEU A 251 5.81 0.64 -26.74
N GLY A 252 6.93 -0.06 -26.95
CA GLY A 252 8.25 0.56 -27.22
C GLY A 252 8.58 0.86 -28.70
N ALA A 253 7.62 0.75 -29.62
CA ALA A 253 7.84 0.87 -31.07
C ALA A 253 7.30 2.17 -31.69
N GLY A 254 7.11 3.21 -30.87
CA GLY A 254 6.61 4.53 -31.28
C GLY A 254 7.66 5.62 -31.18
#